data_AF-A0A961QK02-F1
#
_entry.id   AF-A0A961QK02-F1
#
_cell.length_a   1.000
_cell.length_b   1.000
_cell.length_c   1.000
_cell.angle_alpha   90.00
_cell.angle_beta   90.00
_cell.angle_gamma   90.00
#
_symmetry.space_group_name_H-M   'P 1'
#
loop_
_entity.id
_entity.type
_entity.pdbx_description
1 polymer ?
#
loop_
_entity_poly.entity_id
_entity_poly.type
_entity_poly.pdbx_seq_one_letter_code
_entity_poly.pdbx_strand_id
1 'polypeptide(L)'
;MLDVIERLRTIARRHRDLRELSGLSDRELIDLGVTRDQAMTLAALPDDIPGRVSAMGQVFGVSETELHHNRDAWNAMLETCAHCGALPACRRLMTEDHKSATAAAEFCPNAGAFTEAHG
;
A
#
# COMPACT_ATOMS: atom_id res chain seq x y z
N MET A 1 3.31 -2.87 16.57
CA MET A 1 2.46 -1.66 16.52
C MET A 1 1.73 -1.76 15.18
N LEU A 2 0.40 -1.92 15.16
CA LEU A 2 -0.34 -2.10 13.90
C LEU A 2 -0.22 -0.84 13.04
N ASP A 3 0.20 -1.01 11.78
CA ASP A 3 0.23 0.05 10.76
C ASP A 3 -1.18 0.64 10.59
N VAL A 4 -1.26 1.92 10.26
CA VAL A 4 -2.54 2.65 10.19
C VAL A 4 -3.47 2.05 9.15
N ILE A 5 -2.94 1.50 8.07
CA ILE A 5 -3.75 0.88 7.02
C ILE A 5 -4.33 -0.42 7.52
N GLU A 6 -3.53 -1.20 8.24
CA GLU A 6 -4.01 -2.40 8.90
C GLU A 6 -5.05 -2.09 9.98
N ARG A 7 -4.91 -0.96 10.69
CA ARG A 7 -5.94 -0.45 11.61
C ARG A 7 -7.23 -0.06 10.88
N LEU A 8 -7.14 0.75 9.82
CA LEU A 8 -8.29 1.18 9.02
C LEU A 8 -9.02 -0.01 8.40
N ARG A 9 -8.28 -0.99 7.90
CA ARG A 9 -8.85 -2.25 7.38
C ARG A 9 -9.43 -3.12 8.46
N THR A 10 -8.81 -3.19 9.63
CA THR A 10 -9.38 -3.93 10.76
C THR A 10 -10.71 -3.31 11.20
N ILE A 11 -10.81 -1.99 11.20
CA ILE A 11 -12.07 -1.27 11.41
C ILE A 11 -13.07 -1.58 10.29
N ALA A 12 -12.67 -1.47 9.01
CA ALA A 12 -13.53 -1.75 7.86
C ALA A 12 -14.03 -3.20 7.82
N ARG A 13 -13.14 -4.19 8.00
CA ARG A 13 -13.43 -5.63 8.01
C ARG A 13 -14.36 -6.02 9.15
N ARG A 14 -14.19 -5.40 10.33
CA ARG A 14 -15.03 -5.68 11.50
C ARG A 14 -16.48 -5.23 11.29
N HIS A 15 -16.72 -4.22 10.44
CA HIS A 15 -18.04 -3.62 10.29
C HIS A 15 -18.70 -3.83 8.92
N ARG A 16 -17.97 -4.31 7.90
CA ARG A 16 -18.42 -4.64 6.53
C ARG A 16 -19.15 -3.52 5.75
N ASP A 17 -19.57 -2.46 6.41
CA ASP A 17 -20.06 -1.19 5.88
C ASP A 17 -19.08 -0.10 6.33
N LEU A 18 -18.56 0.69 5.39
CA LEU A 18 -17.67 1.85 5.62
C LEU A 18 -18.24 2.95 6.55
N ARG A 19 -19.43 2.73 7.13
CA ARG A 19 -20.21 3.67 7.95
C ARG A 19 -19.55 4.04 9.28
N GLU A 20 -18.80 3.15 9.92
CA GLU A 20 -18.09 3.52 11.16
C GLU A 20 -16.79 4.30 10.90
N LEU A 21 -16.15 4.12 9.73
CA LEU A 21 -15.05 5.00 9.32
C LEU A 21 -15.54 6.44 9.07
N SER A 22 -16.75 6.61 8.53
CA SER A 22 -17.38 7.95 8.47
C SER A 22 -17.78 8.50 9.85
N GLY A 23 -17.82 7.66 10.88
CA GLY A 23 -18.04 8.08 12.27
C GLY A 23 -16.78 8.58 12.98
N LEU A 24 -15.58 8.34 12.43
CA LEU A 24 -14.35 8.91 12.97
C LEU A 24 -14.32 10.42 12.71
N SER A 25 -14.01 11.17 13.76
CA SER A 25 -13.79 12.61 13.65
C SER A 25 -12.54 12.88 12.82
N ASP A 26 -12.48 14.04 12.16
CA ASP A 26 -11.30 14.44 11.39
C ASP A 26 -10.04 14.47 12.26
N ARG A 27 -10.20 14.77 13.56
CA ARG A 27 -9.09 14.74 14.52
C ARG A 27 -8.54 13.33 14.72
N GLU A 28 -9.39 12.33 14.87
CA GLU A 28 -8.95 10.93 15.01
C GLU A 28 -8.27 10.43 13.74
N LEU A 29 -8.73 10.86 12.56
CA LEU A 29 -8.09 10.55 11.28
C LEU A 29 -6.72 11.23 11.13
N ILE A 30 -6.61 12.50 11.55
CA ILE A 30 -5.35 13.24 11.61
C ILE A 30 -4.37 12.60 12.60
N ASP A 31 -4.84 12.15 13.76
CA ASP A 31 -4.02 11.42 14.73
C ASP A 31 -3.52 10.08 14.17
N LEU A 32 -4.30 9.48 13.26
CA LEU A 32 -3.88 8.35 12.43
C LEU A 32 -3.04 8.78 11.22
N GLY A 33 -2.78 10.07 10.98
CA GLY A 33 -1.95 10.55 9.88
C GLY A 33 -2.56 10.33 8.49
N VAL A 34 -3.88 10.38 8.38
CA VAL A 34 -4.61 10.30 7.10
C VAL A 34 -5.73 11.33 7.05
N THR A 35 -6.04 11.83 5.87
CA THR A 35 -7.28 12.58 5.64
C THR A 35 -8.48 11.63 5.55
N ARG A 36 -9.70 12.16 5.65
CA ARG A 36 -10.92 11.36 5.49
C ARG A 36 -11.00 10.68 4.13
N ASP A 37 -10.67 11.39 3.05
CA ASP A 37 -10.69 10.82 1.70
C ASP A 37 -9.66 9.70 1.55
N GLN A 38 -8.45 9.88 2.11
CA GLN A 38 -7.44 8.82 2.16
C GLN A 38 -7.93 7.63 3.01
N ALA A 39 -8.53 7.86 4.17
CA ALA A 39 -9.03 6.79 5.03
C ALA A 39 -10.12 5.95 4.34
N MET A 40 -11.05 6.59 3.64
CA MET A 40 -12.10 5.91 2.88
C MET A 40 -11.53 5.11 1.71
N THR A 41 -10.56 5.68 0.99
CA THR A 41 -9.86 5.02 -0.11
C THR A 41 -9.09 3.80 0.39
N LEU A 42 -8.32 3.95 1.46
CA LEU A 42 -7.53 2.89 2.09
C LEU A 42 -8.38 1.76 2.65
N ALA A 43 -9.56 2.08 3.19
CA ALA A 43 -10.52 1.11 3.69
C ALA A 43 -11.23 0.32 2.59
N ALA A 44 -11.38 0.90 1.40
CA ALA A 44 -11.93 0.23 0.23
C ALA A 44 -10.91 -0.65 -0.51
N LEU A 45 -9.62 -0.54 -0.16
CA LEU A 45 -8.57 -1.32 -0.81
C LEU A 45 -8.75 -2.82 -0.54
N PRO A 46 -8.56 -3.68 -1.57
CA PRO A 46 -8.44 -5.12 -1.38
C PRO A 46 -7.38 -5.49 -0.33
N ASP A 47 -7.62 -6.55 0.43
CA ASP A 47 -6.75 -6.97 1.52
C ASP A 47 -5.31 -7.28 1.07
N ASP A 48 -5.12 -7.69 -0.18
CA ASP A 48 -3.83 -8.09 -0.75
C ASP A 48 -2.93 -6.92 -1.19
N ILE A 49 -3.45 -5.67 -1.27
CA ILE A 49 -2.68 -4.52 -1.77
C ILE A 49 -1.38 -4.25 -1.00
N PRO A 50 -1.35 -4.17 0.35
CA PRO A 50 -0.15 -3.82 1.10
C PRO A 50 0.87 -4.92 1.03
N GLY A 51 0.44 -6.19 1.16
CA GLY A 51 1.33 -7.33 0.95
C GLY A 51 1.96 -7.31 -0.45
N ARG A 52 1.20 -6.91 -1.48
CA ARG A 52 1.74 -6.76 -2.83
C ARG A 52 2.72 -5.59 -2.96
N VAL A 53 2.45 -4.44 -2.34
CA VAL A 53 3.39 -3.31 -2.35
C VAL A 53 4.66 -3.65 -1.57
N SER A 54 4.57 -4.30 -0.42
CA SER A 54 5.74 -4.77 0.34
C SER A 54 6.56 -5.79 -0.46
N ALA A 55 5.91 -6.75 -1.13
CA ALA A 55 6.60 -7.72 -1.97
C ALA A 55 7.28 -7.07 -3.19
N MET A 56 6.63 -6.09 -3.83
CA MET A 56 7.27 -5.31 -4.89
C MET A 56 8.42 -4.46 -4.34
N GLY A 57 8.32 -3.88 -3.14
CA GLY A 57 9.42 -3.15 -2.51
C GLY A 57 10.68 -4.02 -2.39
N GLN A 58 10.53 -5.27 -1.98
CA GLN A 58 11.64 -6.23 -1.89
C GLN A 58 12.31 -6.50 -3.26
N VAL A 59 11.53 -6.52 -4.35
CA VAL A 59 12.06 -6.62 -5.72
C VAL A 59 13.01 -5.45 -6.03
N PHE A 60 12.73 -4.26 -5.49
CA PHE A 60 13.56 -3.07 -5.63
C PHE A 60 14.58 -2.89 -4.49
N GLY A 61 14.72 -3.86 -3.59
CA GLY A 61 15.66 -3.79 -2.45
C GLY A 61 15.18 -2.94 -1.27
N VAL A 62 13.93 -2.46 -1.28
CA VAL A 62 13.35 -1.67 -0.20
C VAL A 62 12.71 -2.60 0.84
N SER A 63 13.13 -2.49 2.09
CA SER A 63 12.53 -3.20 3.22
C SER A 63 11.17 -2.60 3.59
N GLU A 64 10.33 -3.40 4.25
CA GLU A 64 9.04 -2.93 4.76
C GLU A 64 9.20 -1.76 5.75
N THR A 65 10.26 -1.77 6.57
CA THR A 65 10.58 -0.66 7.48
C THR A 65 10.87 0.65 6.74
N GLU A 66 11.58 0.58 5.62
CA GLU A 66 11.86 1.77 4.78
C GLU A 66 10.59 2.29 4.10
N LEU A 67 9.71 1.38 3.63
CA LEU A 67 8.41 1.77 3.07
C LEU A 67 7.55 2.53 4.08
N HIS A 68 7.56 2.11 5.34
CA HIS A 68 6.74 2.74 6.38
C HIS A 68 7.36 4.02 6.99
N HIS A 69 8.63 4.33 6.69
CA HIS A 69 9.30 5.52 7.22
C HIS A 69 8.64 6.82 6.75
N ASN A 70 8.13 6.83 5.52
CA ASN A 70 7.38 7.94 4.94
C ASN A 70 5.92 7.50 4.68
N ARG A 71 5.02 7.90 5.60
CA ARG A 71 3.62 7.49 5.56
C ARG A 71 2.86 8.05 4.37
N ASP A 72 3.22 9.24 3.89
CA ASP A 72 2.57 9.84 2.71
C ASP A 72 2.95 9.09 1.43
N ALA A 73 4.24 8.77 1.28
CA ALA A 73 4.72 7.95 0.16
C ALA A 73 4.09 6.53 0.19
N TRP A 74 3.99 5.92 1.38
CA TRP A 74 3.32 4.64 1.58
C TRP A 74 1.86 4.67 1.11
N ASN A 75 1.08 5.67 1.55
CA ASN A 75 -0.32 5.81 1.15
C ASN A 75 -0.47 6.01 -0.36
N ALA A 76 0.36 6.87 -0.97
CA ALA A 76 0.35 7.12 -2.41
C ALA A 76 0.69 5.87 -3.24
N MET A 77 1.65 5.06 -2.77
CA MET A 77 2.01 3.80 -3.44
C MET A 77 0.86 2.79 -3.41
N LEU A 78 0.10 2.72 -2.31
CA LEU A 78 -1.03 1.81 -2.20
C LEU A 78 -2.20 2.23 -3.08
N GLU A 79 -2.52 3.51 -3.10
CA GLU A 79 -3.52 4.07 -4.00
C GLU A 79 -3.15 3.79 -5.47
N THR A 80 -1.89 4.02 -5.84
CA THR A 80 -1.39 3.71 -7.19
C THR A 80 -1.50 2.21 -7.49
N CYS A 81 -1.09 1.34 -6.56
CA CYS A 81 -1.14 -0.11 -6.72
C CYS A 81 -2.57 -0.67 -6.82
N ALA A 82 -3.55 0.00 -6.21
CA ALA A 82 -4.94 -0.38 -6.28
C ALA A 82 -5.55 -0.15 -7.67
N HIS A 83 -5.05 0.85 -8.40
CA HIS A 83 -5.60 1.30 -9.69
C HIS A 83 -4.72 0.96 -10.89
N CYS A 84 -3.54 0.37 -10.71
CA CYS A 84 -2.55 0.19 -11.78
C CYS A 84 -2.98 -0.77 -12.91
N GLY A 85 -3.94 -1.65 -12.68
CA GLY A 85 -4.41 -2.64 -13.67
C GLY A 85 -3.41 -3.76 -14.03
N ALA A 86 -2.15 -3.68 -13.59
CA ALA A 86 -1.08 -4.61 -13.94
C ALA A 86 -1.02 -5.88 -13.06
N LEU A 87 -2.12 -6.25 -12.40
CA LEU A 87 -2.16 -7.38 -11.45
C LEU A 87 -1.68 -8.72 -12.06
N PRO A 88 -2.03 -9.09 -13.31
CA PRO A 88 -1.51 -10.33 -13.90
C PRO A 88 0.02 -10.34 -14.03
N ALA A 89 0.62 -9.21 -14.38
CA ALA A 89 2.08 -9.07 -14.47
C ALA A 89 2.74 -9.15 -13.10
N CYS A 90 2.18 -8.47 -12.08
CA CYS A 90 2.62 -8.62 -10.68
C CYS A 90 2.62 -10.09 -10.24
N ARG A 91 1.53 -10.82 -10.49
CA ARG A 91 1.42 -12.23 -10.05
C ARG A 91 2.46 -13.11 -10.73
N ARG A 92 2.68 -12.91 -12.03
CA ARG A 92 3.70 -13.66 -12.78
C ARG A 92 5.09 -13.41 -12.22
N LEU A 93 5.44 -12.13 -12.02
CA LEU A 93 6.71 -11.74 -11.40
C LEU A 93 6.87 -12.39 -10.01
N MET A 94 5.84 -12.40 -9.18
CA MET A 94 5.95 -12.99 -7.83
C MET A 94 6.11 -14.52 -7.81
N THR A 95 6.00 -15.19 -8.95
CA THR A 95 6.15 -16.65 -9.06
C THR A 95 7.45 -17.11 -9.72
N GLU A 96 8.20 -16.20 -10.34
CA GLU A 96 9.44 -16.50 -11.06
C GLU A 96 10.67 -16.22 -10.16
N ASP A 97 11.74 -17.01 -10.31
CA ASP A 97 12.98 -16.84 -9.51
C ASP A 97 13.87 -15.78 -10.18
N HIS A 98 13.94 -14.58 -9.59
CA HIS A 98 14.40 -13.40 -10.30
C HIS A 98 15.79 -12.92 -9.89
N LYS A 99 16.82 -13.36 -10.63
CA LYS A 99 18.18 -12.79 -10.57
C LYS A 99 18.31 -11.36 -11.13
N SER A 100 17.25 -10.81 -11.73
CA SER A 100 17.17 -9.40 -12.19
C SER A 100 15.73 -8.89 -12.11
N ALA A 101 15.18 -8.92 -10.90
CA ALA A 101 13.77 -8.66 -10.62
C ALA A 101 13.32 -7.22 -10.95
N THR A 102 14.22 -6.23 -10.87
CA THR A 102 13.89 -4.81 -11.09
C THR A 102 13.56 -4.48 -12.53
N ALA A 103 14.34 -4.96 -13.50
CA ALA A 103 14.05 -4.78 -14.93
C ALA A 103 12.73 -5.46 -15.35
N ALA A 104 12.44 -6.63 -14.77
CA ALA A 104 11.18 -7.32 -14.98
C ALA A 104 9.98 -6.60 -14.32
N ALA A 105 10.23 -5.66 -13.41
CA ALA A 105 9.24 -4.88 -12.69
C ALA A 105 8.98 -3.47 -13.27
N GLU A 106 9.56 -3.12 -14.43
CA GLU A 106 9.39 -1.80 -15.08
C GLU A 106 7.91 -1.47 -15.40
N PHE A 107 7.05 -2.48 -15.50
CA PHE A 107 5.61 -2.28 -15.67
C PHE A 107 4.93 -1.66 -14.43
N CYS A 108 5.58 -1.70 -13.27
CA CYS A 108 5.01 -1.25 -12.02
C CYS A 108 5.06 0.29 -11.93
N PRO A 109 3.92 0.99 -11.83
CA PRO A 109 3.92 2.46 -11.73
C PRO A 109 4.57 2.99 -10.44
N ASN A 110 4.76 2.16 -9.41
CA ASN A 110 5.48 2.53 -8.18
C ASN A 110 7.01 2.36 -8.31
N ALA A 111 7.55 1.90 -9.44
CA ALA A 111 8.99 1.61 -9.58
C ALA A 111 9.88 2.83 -9.24
N GLY A 112 9.47 4.03 -9.66
CA GLY A 112 10.15 5.28 -9.31
C GLY A 112 10.17 5.51 -7.79
N ALA A 113 9.00 5.40 -7.14
CA ALA A 113 8.86 5.59 -5.69
C ALA A 113 9.69 4.58 -4.88
N PHE A 114 9.79 3.33 -5.33
CA PHE A 114 10.66 2.35 -4.68
C PHE A 114 12.15 2.70 -4.84
N THR A 115 12.55 3.17 -6.00
CA THR A 115 13.94 3.57 -6.25
C THR A 115 14.33 4.77 -5.37
N GLU A 116 13.41 5.72 -5.19
CA GLU A 116 13.60 6.87 -4.31
C GLU A 116 13.64 6.48 -2.83
N ALA A 117 12.87 5.46 -2.41
CA ALA A 117 12.86 4.98 -1.03
C ALA A 117 14.11 4.16 -0.64
N HIS A 118 14.91 3.71 -1.61
CA HIS A 118 16.12 2.92 -1.39
C HIS A 118 17.41 3.77 -1.28
N GLY A 119 17.36 5.07 -1.60
CA GLY A 119 18.50 5.99 -1.63
C GLY A 119 18.58 6.90 -0.42
#